data_AF-A0A433PMU0-F1
#
_entry.id   AF-A0A433PMU0-F1
#
_cell.length_a   1.000
_cell.length_b   1.000
_cell.length_c   1.000
_cell.angle_alpha   90.00
_cell.angle_beta   90.00
_cell.angle_gamma   90.00
#
_symmetry.space_group_name_H-M   'P 1'
#
loop_
_entity.id
_entity.type
_entity.pdbx_description
1 polymer ?
#
loop_
_entity_poly.entity_id
_entity_poly.type
_entity_poly.pdbx_seq_one_letter_code
_entity_poly.pdbx_strand_id
1 'polypeptide(L)'
;MILSVFARRAVPEGFKRLHTRRRSINPKYIMPSESESEMDRLEVQHYAFRRRLRKRIPVLTEIFVISTGHSFTVPHIRCGEGHWTVDMARTFPNSTFYGTDIAEVFLDPVPPNCIFMNANTLEGLPFEDSYFDFVYQR
;
A
#
# COMPACT_ATOMS: atom_id res chain seq x y z
N MET A 1 10.84 16.81 -39.54
CA MET A 1 12.10 16.07 -39.27
C MET A 1 12.68 16.65 -37.99
N ILE A 2 12.26 16.13 -36.82
CA ILE A 2 12.59 16.72 -35.50
C ILE A 2 13.69 15.87 -34.87
N LEU A 3 14.83 16.51 -34.62
CA LEU A 3 16.03 15.92 -34.03
C LEU A 3 15.82 15.57 -32.55
N SER A 4 16.28 14.38 -32.18
CA SER A 4 16.26 13.78 -30.85
C SER A 4 17.24 14.47 -29.89
N VAL A 5 16.72 15.10 -28.84
CA VAL A 5 17.53 15.65 -27.74
C VAL A 5 17.46 14.71 -26.55
N PHE A 6 18.32 13.69 -26.51
CA PHE A 6 18.71 13.01 -25.26
C PHE A 6 20.16 12.53 -25.37
N ALA A 7 21.10 13.47 -25.27
CA ALA A 7 22.50 13.14 -25.06
C ALA A 7 22.67 12.46 -23.68
N ARG A 8 23.15 11.22 -23.70
CA ARG A 8 23.41 10.40 -22.51
C ARG A 8 24.65 10.95 -21.79
N ARG A 9 24.48 11.61 -20.63
CA ARG A 9 25.61 12.00 -19.78
C ARG A 9 26.16 10.78 -19.01
N ALA A 10 27.49 10.71 -18.92
CA ALA A 10 28.22 9.77 -18.07
C ALA A 10 27.95 10.06 -16.58
N VAL A 11 28.01 9.03 -15.74
CA VAL A 11 27.76 9.14 -14.29
C VAL A 11 29.09 9.48 -13.61
N PRO A 12 29.13 10.42 -12.63
CA PRO A 12 30.36 10.80 -11.94
C PRO A 12 31.08 9.64 -11.24
N GLU A 13 32.37 9.80 -11.04
CA GLU A 13 33.23 8.83 -10.35
C GLU A 13 32.72 8.58 -8.90
N GLY A 14 32.63 7.31 -8.49
CA GLY A 14 32.03 6.90 -7.22
C GLY A 14 30.54 6.54 -7.27
N PHE A 15 29.85 6.77 -8.40
CA PHE A 15 28.44 6.43 -8.56
C PHE A 15 28.25 5.29 -9.57
N LYS A 16 27.63 4.19 -9.13
CA LYS A 16 27.28 3.06 -10.00
C LYS A 16 25.84 3.22 -10.49
N ARG A 17 25.60 3.06 -11.79
CA ARG A 17 24.24 2.78 -12.28
C ARG A 17 23.83 1.42 -11.75
N LEU A 18 22.93 1.41 -10.78
CA LEU A 18 22.22 0.18 -10.42
C LEU A 18 21.39 -0.25 -11.63
N HIS A 19 21.47 -1.55 -11.93
CA HIS A 19 20.90 -2.15 -13.12
C HIS A 19 19.43 -1.75 -13.27
N THR A 20 19.05 -1.47 -14.51
CA THR A 20 17.73 -1.12 -15.03
C THR A 20 16.59 -1.50 -14.07
N ARG A 21 15.94 -0.51 -13.44
CA ARG A 21 14.56 -0.73 -12.96
C ARG A 21 13.79 -1.19 -14.19
N ARG A 22 13.43 -2.48 -14.28
CA ARG A 22 12.35 -2.88 -15.18
C ARG A 22 11.16 -2.08 -14.70
N ARG A 23 10.78 -1.04 -15.42
CA ARG A 23 9.51 -0.37 -15.17
C ARG A 23 8.44 -1.43 -15.38
N SER A 24 7.49 -1.52 -14.46
CA SER A 24 6.21 -2.14 -14.79
C SER A 24 5.74 -1.54 -16.11
N ILE A 25 5.22 -2.36 -17.02
CA ILE A 25 4.62 -1.90 -18.29
C ILE A 25 3.41 -1.00 -17.99
N ASN A 26 2.94 -0.96 -16.74
CA ASN A 26 1.86 -0.09 -16.30
C ASN A 26 2.35 1.36 -16.11
N PRO A 27 1.94 2.32 -16.98
CA PRO A 27 2.32 3.72 -16.85
C PRO A 27 1.78 4.39 -15.58
N LYS A 28 0.81 3.75 -14.89
CA LYS A 28 0.23 4.24 -13.63
C LYS A 28 1.10 3.92 -12.40
N TYR A 29 2.14 3.08 -12.52
CA TYR A 29 3.02 2.70 -11.41
C TYR A 29 4.50 3.02 -11.72
N ILE A 30 5.08 3.93 -10.94
CA ILE A 30 6.48 4.38 -11.11
C ILE A 30 7.48 3.29 -10.70
N MET A 31 7.06 2.37 -9.82
CA MET A 31 7.88 1.28 -9.26
C MET A 31 7.43 -0.08 -9.81
N PRO A 32 8.34 -1.06 -9.98
CA PRO A 32 7.99 -2.43 -10.37
C PRO A 32 7.22 -3.17 -9.27
N SER A 33 5.89 -3.09 -9.29
CA SER A 33 4.99 -3.65 -8.29
C SER A 33 5.19 -5.15 -8.03
N GLU A 34 5.55 -5.93 -9.05
CA GLU A 34 5.64 -7.40 -9.00
C GLU A 34 7.06 -7.93 -8.73
N SER A 35 8.03 -7.06 -8.46
CA SER A 35 9.39 -7.52 -8.14
C SER A 35 9.50 -7.86 -6.66
N GLU A 36 10.14 -8.99 -6.35
CA GLU A 36 10.49 -9.42 -4.98
C GLU A 36 11.21 -8.29 -4.22
N SER A 37 12.07 -7.53 -4.90
CA SER A 37 12.74 -6.36 -4.30
C SER A 37 11.79 -5.23 -3.86
N GLU A 38 10.67 -5.03 -4.56
CA GLU A 38 9.67 -4.02 -4.15
C GLU A 38 8.77 -4.54 -3.03
N MET A 39 8.46 -5.84 -3.04
CA MET A 39 7.76 -6.55 -1.97
C MET A 39 8.55 -6.42 -0.65
N ASP A 40 9.84 -6.80 -0.67
CA ASP A 40 10.77 -6.63 0.45
C ASP A 40 10.83 -5.18 0.94
N ARG A 41 10.89 -4.22 0.01
CA ARG A 41 10.95 -2.80 0.33
C ARG A 41 9.66 -2.30 0.99
N LEU A 42 8.49 -2.81 0.61
CA LEU A 42 7.20 -2.51 1.24
C LEU A 42 7.08 -3.14 2.63
N GLU A 43 7.55 -4.38 2.78
CA GLU A 43 7.58 -5.11 4.05
C GLU A 43 8.51 -4.41 5.06
N VAL A 44 9.75 -4.11 4.66
CA VAL A 44 10.72 -3.39 5.49
C VAL A 44 10.16 -2.03 5.88
N GLN A 45 9.54 -1.30 4.94
CA GLN A 45 8.89 -0.04 5.25
C GLN A 45 7.80 -0.20 6.31
N HIS A 46 6.93 -1.20 6.17
CA HIS A 46 5.86 -1.48 7.13
C HIS A 46 6.42 -1.73 8.54
N TYR A 47 7.41 -2.62 8.68
CA TYR A 47 7.98 -2.92 9.99
C TYR A 47 8.83 -1.77 10.55
N ALA A 48 9.51 -1.00 9.71
CA ALA A 48 10.23 0.20 10.13
C ALA A 48 9.28 1.23 10.74
N PHE A 49 8.13 1.49 10.10
CA PHE A 49 7.08 2.33 10.67
C PHE A 49 6.56 1.74 11.99
N ARG A 50 6.26 0.43 12.03
CA ARG A 50 5.75 -0.23 13.26
C ARG A 50 6.72 -0.05 14.43
N ARG A 51 8.02 -0.23 14.19
CA ARG A 51 9.06 -0.05 15.20
C ARG A 51 9.18 1.41 15.65
N ARG A 52 9.23 2.36 14.70
CA ARG A 52 9.40 3.78 15.01
C ARG A 52 8.22 4.36 15.79
N LEU A 53 7.02 3.87 15.49
CA LEU A 53 5.79 4.23 16.17
C LEU A 53 5.57 3.40 17.44
N ARG A 54 6.55 2.58 17.88
CA ARG A 54 6.47 1.74 19.09
C ARG A 54 5.20 0.86 19.14
N LYS A 55 4.83 0.27 17.99
CA LYS A 55 3.57 -0.46 17.79
C LYS A 55 2.30 0.39 17.88
N ARG A 56 2.39 1.72 18.04
CA ARG A 56 1.28 2.68 18.05
C ARG A 56 0.80 3.10 16.64
N ILE A 57 1.00 2.25 15.63
CA ILE A 57 0.36 2.45 14.32
C ILE A 57 -1.17 2.43 14.39
N PRO A 58 -1.84 1.79 15.37
CA PRO A 58 -3.28 1.91 15.47
C PRO A 58 -3.73 3.21 16.16
N VAL A 59 -2.92 4.27 16.30
CA VAL A 59 -3.41 5.46 17.03
C VAL A 59 -4.68 6.04 16.45
N LEU A 60 -4.86 6.07 15.12
CA LEU A 60 -6.11 6.54 14.53
C LEU A 60 -7.27 5.54 14.71
N THR A 61 -7.02 4.24 14.52
CA THR A 61 -8.02 3.17 14.73
C THR A 61 -8.41 3.05 16.20
N GLU A 62 -7.47 2.98 17.13
CA GLU A 62 -7.70 2.97 18.59
C GLU A 62 -8.40 4.22 19.07
N ILE A 63 -7.98 5.43 18.63
CA ILE A 63 -8.70 6.65 18.99
C ILE A 63 -10.15 6.57 18.50
N PHE A 64 -10.35 6.12 17.25
CA PHE A 64 -11.70 5.98 16.71
C PHE A 64 -12.53 4.96 17.50
N VAL A 65 -12.01 3.76 17.75
CA VAL A 65 -12.66 2.70 18.55
C VAL A 65 -12.98 3.17 19.96
N ILE A 66 -12.03 3.80 20.64
CA ILE A 66 -12.25 4.31 22.00
C ILE A 66 -13.32 5.40 21.97
N SER A 67 -13.36 6.22 20.93
CA SER A 67 -14.33 7.30 20.80
C SER A 67 -15.74 6.83 20.42
N THR A 68 -15.87 5.75 19.65
CA THR A 68 -17.17 5.27 19.13
C THR A 68 -17.70 4.03 19.85
N GLY A 69 -16.85 3.23 20.48
CA GLY A 69 -17.24 2.00 21.17
C GLY A 69 -17.79 0.87 20.27
N HIS A 70 -17.65 1.00 18.94
CA HIS A 70 -18.25 0.10 17.97
C HIS A 70 -17.24 -0.47 16.96
N SER A 71 -17.63 -1.55 16.28
CA SER A 71 -16.92 -2.07 15.10
C SER A 71 -16.92 -1.04 13.97
N PHE A 72 -15.88 -1.06 13.14
CA PHE A 72 -15.71 -0.10 12.05
C PHE A 72 -15.25 -0.79 10.76
N THR A 73 -15.39 -0.10 9.64
CA THR A 73 -15.06 -0.55 8.29
C THR A 73 -14.13 0.44 7.61
N VAL A 74 -12.96 -0.04 7.16
CA VAL A 74 -11.86 0.83 6.70
C VAL A 74 -11.23 0.32 5.41
N PRO A 75 -11.04 1.17 4.40
CA PRO A 75 -10.20 0.89 3.26
C PRO A 75 -8.76 1.38 3.50
N HIS A 76 -7.81 0.55 3.10
CA HIS A 76 -6.41 0.87 2.91
C HIS A 76 -6.17 1.10 1.42
N ILE A 77 -5.94 2.36 1.06
CA ILE A 77 -5.73 2.78 -0.32
C ILE A 77 -4.26 2.59 -0.71
N ARG A 78 -4.03 2.03 -1.91
CA ARG A 78 -2.71 1.68 -2.42
C ARG A 78 -1.95 0.77 -1.45
N CYS A 79 -2.60 -0.33 -1.07
CA CYS A 79 -2.14 -1.17 0.02
C CYS A 79 -0.87 -1.97 -0.27
N GLY A 80 -0.41 -2.02 -1.53
CA GLY A 80 0.59 -2.97 -1.99
C GLY A 80 0.16 -4.39 -1.61
N GLU A 81 1.07 -5.16 -1.01
CA GLU A 81 0.76 -6.51 -0.53
C GLU A 81 -0.23 -6.56 0.63
N GLY A 82 -0.43 -5.43 1.32
CA GLY A 82 -1.45 -5.32 2.35
C GLY A 82 -1.04 -5.79 3.75
N HIS A 83 0.27 -5.83 4.06
CA HIS A 83 0.79 -6.12 5.42
C HIS A 83 0.06 -5.35 6.52
N TRP A 84 -0.21 -4.06 6.29
CA TRP A 84 -0.94 -3.25 7.26
C TRP A 84 -2.40 -3.69 7.40
N THR A 85 -3.07 -3.99 6.29
CA THR A 85 -4.48 -4.43 6.27
C THR A 85 -4.63 -5.72 7.07
N VAL A 86 -3.75 -6.69 6.83
CA VAL A 86 -3.71 -7.96 7.56
C VAL A 86 -3.44 -7.77 9.04
N ASP A 87 -2.46 -6.93 9.40
CA ASP A 87 -2.13 -6.63 10.79
C ASP A 87 -3.29 -6.00 11.55
N MET A 88 -4.02 -5.08 10.92
CA MET A 88 -5.16 -4.43 11.55
C MET A 88 -6.35 -5.38 11.67
N ALA A 89 -6.61 -6.21 10.66
CA ALA A 89 -7.63 -7.25 10.72
C ALA A 89 -7.37 -8.24 11.87
N ARG A 90 -6.11 -8.62 12.12
CA ARG A 90 -5.72 -9.45 13.28
C ARG A 90 -5.88 -8.71 14.61
N THR A 91 -5.62 -7.40 14.64
CA THR A 91 -5.69 -6.59 15.86
C THR A 91 -7.13 -6.29 16.27
N PHE A 92 -8.02 -6.09 15.30
CA PHE A 92 -9.43 -5.73 15.50
C PHE A 92 -10.34 -6.76 14.80
N PRO A 93 -10.53 -7.96 15.38
CA PRO A 93 -11.25 -9.05 14.73
C PRO A 93 -12.73 -8.77 14.49
N ASN A 94 -13.32 -7.80 15.20
CA ASN A 94 -14.72 -7.39 15.04
C ASN A 94 -14.92 -6.30 13.98
N SER A 95 -13.86 -5.85 13.31
CA SER A 95 -13.88 -4.75 12.33
C SER A 95 -13.43 -5.23 10.96
N THR A 96 -13.87 -4.57 9.91
CA THR A 96 -13.63 -5.02 8.53
C THR A 96 -12.59 -4.13 7.85
N PHE A 97 -11.61 -4.75 7.21
CA PHE A 97 -10.53 -4.05 6.53
C PHE A 97 -10.48 -4.42 5.06
N TYR A 98 -10.57 -3.41 4.20
CA TYR A 98 -10.41 -3.54 2.76
C TYR A 98 -9.01 -3.11 2.36
N GLY A 99 -8.29 -3.91 1.59
CA GLY A 99 -7.06 -3.47 0.92
C GLY A 99 -7.32 -3.28 -0.56
N THR A 100 -7.02 -2.09 -1.08
CA THR A 100 -7.15 -1.80 -2.52
C THR A 100 -5.81 -1.39 -3.10
N ASP A 101 -5.45 -2.00 -4.23
CA ASP A 101 -4.33 -1.56 -5.05
C ASP A 101 -4.64 -1.88 -6.52
N ILE A 102 -4.00 -1.16 -7.44
CA ILE A 102 -4.09 -1.48 -8.87
C ILE A 102 -3.18 -2.67 -9.22
N ALA A 103 -2.19 -2.95 -8.38
CA ALA A 103 -1.34 -4.13 -8.50
C ALA A 103 -1.94 -5.29 -7.69
N GLU A 104 -2.14 -6.44 -8.32
CA GLU A 104 -2.65 -7.65 -7.68
C GLU A 104 -1.50 -8.43 -7.04
N VAL A 105 -0.98 -7.91 -5.92
CA VAL A 105 0.19 -8.47 -5.20
C VAL A 105 -0.14 -8.82 -3.74
N PHE A 106 -1.39 -9.15 -3.48
CA PHE A 106 -1.92 -9.28 -2.12
C PHE A 106 -1.39 -10.51 -1.38
N LEU A 107 -1.23 -10.38 -0.06
CA LEU A 107 -0.91 -11.50 0.81
C LEU A 107 -2.05 -12.52 0.86
N ASP A 108 -1.68 -13.80 0.98
CA ASP A 108 -2.55 -14.94 1.24
C ASP A 108 -1.76 -15.97 2.09
N PRO A 109 -2.30 -16.57 3.16
CA PRO A 109 -3.66 -16.42 3.70
C PRO A 109 -3.88 -15.15 4.52
N VAL A 110 -5.15 -14.71 4.56
CA VAL A 110 -5.61 -13.51 5.30
C VAL A 110 -6.69 -13.85 6.34
N PRO A 111 -6.87 -13.02 7.38
CA PRO A 111 -7.99 -13.12 8.30
C PRO A 111 -9.35 -12.97 7.57
N PRO A 112 -10.45 -13.56 8.10
CA PRO A 112 -11.76 -13.52 7.45
C PRO A 112 -12.38 -12.12 7.35
N ASN A 113 -11.92 -11.17 8.17
CA ASN A 113 -12.32 -9.77 8.16
C ASN A 113 -11.39 -8.87 7.32
N CYS A 114 -10.50 -9.47 6.52
CA CYS A 114 -9.59 -8.78 5.60
C CYS A 114 -9.99 -9.13 4.15
N ILE A 115 -10.31 -8.10 3.36
CA ILE A 115 -10.78 -8.26 1.98
C ILE A 115 -9.85 -7.49 1.05
N PHE A 116 -9.26 -8.17 0.07
CA PHE A 116 -8.45 -7.52 -0.95
C PHE A 116 -9.21 -7.34 -2.25
N MET A 117 -9.00 -6.20 -2.91
CA MET A 117 -9.63 -5.86 -4.16
C MET A 117 -8.64 -5.17 -5.09
N ASN A 118 -8.49 -5.68 -6.31
CA ASN A 118 -7.81 -4.97 -7.37
C ASN A 118 -8.69 -3.80 -7.83
N ALA A 119 -8.25 -2.56 -7.60
CA ALA A 119 -9.03 -1.38 -7.95
C ALA A 119 -8.13 -0.17 -8.23
N ASN A 120 -8.52 0.63 -9.21
CA ASN A 120 -7.96 1.95 -9.43
C ASN A 120 -8.81 2.99 -8.69
N THR A 121 -8.34 3.46 -7.52
CA THR A 121 -9.06 4.45 -6.71
C THR A 121 -9.41 5.74 -7.47
N LEU A 122 -8.66 6.08 -8.53
CA LEU A 122 -8.96 7.26 -9.37
C LEU A 122 -10.19 7.09 -10.27
N GLU A 123 -10.63 5.85 -10.50
CA GLU A 123 -11.85 5.53 -11.26
C GLU A 123 -13.07 5.36 -10.31
N GLY A 124 -12.87 5.59 -9.02
CA GLY A 124 -13.84 5.29 -7.96
C GLY A 124 -13.69 3.87 -7.43
N LEU A 125 -14.32 3.61 -6.29
CA LEU A 125 -14.42 2.28 -5.71
C LEU A 125 -15.89 1.83 -5.74
N PRO A 126 -16.16 0.52 -5.87
CA PRO A 126 -17.53 -0.02 -5.94
C PRO A 126 -18.19 -0.07 -4.55
N PHE A 127 -18.23 1.07 -3.87
CA PHE A 127 -18.90 1.23 -2.57
C PHE A 127 -19.81 2.45 -2.64
N GLU A 128 -20.89 2.41 -1.87
CA GLU A 128 -21.77 3.56 -1.68
C GLU A 128 -21.04 4.71 -0.97
N ASP A 129 -21.51 5.93 -1.19
CA ASP A 129 -21.00 7.08 -0.45
C ASP A 129 -21.20 6.88 1.06
N SER A 130 -20.20 7.29 1.85
CA SER A 130 -20.19 7.12 3.32
C SER A 130 -20.21 5.66 3.81
N TYR A 131 -19.83 4.70 2.97
CA TYR A 131 -19.72 3.29 3.37
C TYR A 131 -18.64 3.02 4.43
N PHE A 132 -17.57 3.82 4.43
CA PHE A 132 -16.43 3.65 5.33
C PHE A 132 -16.45 4.66 6.48
N ASP A 133 -16.08 4.21 7.67
CA ASP A 133 -15.96 5.07 8.85
C ASP A 133 -14.79 6.06 8.72
N PHE A 134 -13.68 5.60 8.14
CA PHE A 134 -12.54 6.42 7.78
C PHE A 134 -11.67 5.72 6.74
N VAL A 135 -10.78 6.49 6.11
CA VAL A 135 -9.85 6.03 5.08
C VAL A 135 -8.42 6.02 5.61
N TYR A 136 -7.68 4.95 5.32
CA TYR A 136 -6.26 4.87 5.63
C TYR A 136 -5.41 4.86 4.34
N GLN A 137 -4.38 5.70 4.31
CA GLN A 137 -3.37 5.74 3.27
C GLN A 137 -2.01 6.06 3.89
N ARG A 138 -0.97 5.33 3.49
CA ARG A 138 0.42 5.54 3.94
C ARG A 138 1.17 6.49 3.02
#